data_AF-A0A2T4BQF8-F1
#
_entry.id   AF-A0A2T4BQF8-F1
#
_cell.length_a   1.000
_cell.length_b   1.000
_cell.length_c   1.000
_cell.angle_alpha   90.00
_cell.angle_beta   90.00
_cell.angle_gamma   90.00
#
_symmetry.space_group_name_H-M   'P 1'
#
loop_
_entity.id
_entity.type
_entity.pdbx_description
1 polymer ?
#
loop_
_entity_poly.entity_id
_entity_poly.type
_entity_poly.pdbx_seq_one_letter_code
_entity_poly.pdbx_strand_id
1 'polypeptide(L)'
;MAPPIAPDVHQSGGRHPDPRTWASRPTTPLRPPSQSSCRGSLHATGDGDAAFPLKRLEPMFAELSDAMADLEANMMHFQLIDESLARFGESFASFLYGLNMNAFCVDFPECPVPQSFRRDRQHLSEPSTDQKPGHDGEATYM
;
A
#
# COMPACT_ATOMS: atom_id res chain seq x y z
N MET A 1 26.66 44.23 -54.51
CA MET A 1 25.77 43.21 -55.10
C MET A 1 24.93 42.64 -53.97
N ALA A 2 23.60 42.80 -54.03
CA ALA A 2 22.62 42.38 -53.00
C ALA A 2 22.40 40.83 -52.99
N PRO A 3 21.64 40.25 -52.03
CA PRO A 3 21.66 38.84 -51.64
C PRO A 3 20.63 37.95 -52.38
N PRO A 4 20.59 36.62 -52.12
CA PRO A 4 19.31 35.94 -51.91
C PRO A 4 19.36 34.94 -50.72
N ILE A 5 18.47 35.08 -49.72
CA ILE A 5 17.16 34.42 -49.58
C ILE A 5 17.28 32.95 -49.11
N ALA A 6 16.84 32.73 -47.87
CA ALA A 6 16.54 31.42 -47.28
C ALA A 6 15.30 30.79 -47.94
N PRO A 7 15.09 29.48 -47.73
CA PRO A 7 13.75 29.02 -47.41
C PRO A 7 13.67 28.39 -46.01
N ASP A 8 12.62 28.81 -45.33
CA ASP A 8 11.90 28.20 -44.22
C ASP A 8 11.74 26.68 -44.38
N VAL A 9 12.07 25.90 -43.34
CA VAL A 9 11.29 24.71 -42.96
C VAL A 9 11.17 24.65 -41.44
N HIS A 10 9.97 25.00 -41.00
CA HIS A 10 9.33 24.72 -39.73
C HIS A 10 9.13 23.21 -39.52
N GLN A 11 9.43 22.70 -38.31
CA GLN A 11 8.58 21.84 -37.45
C GLN A 11 9.46 21.05 -36.47
N SER A 12 9.56 21.44 -35.20
CA SER A 12 8.58 21.25 -34.11
C SER A 12 8.27 19.77 -33.82
N GLY A 13 8.67 19.32 -32.62
CA GLY A 13 8.37 17.96 -32.15
C GLY A 13 9.10 17.56 -30.87
N GLY A 14 9.32 18.50 -29.94
CA GLY A 14 9.74 18.15 -28.58
C GLY A 14 8.63 17.30 -27.96
N ARG A 15 8.97 16.04 -27.63
CA ARG A 15 8.08 15.09 -26.96
C ARG A 15 7.62 15.66 -25.62
N HIS A 16 6.40 16.17 -25.59
CA HIS A 16 5.69 16.48 -24.36
C HIS A 16 5.23 15.14 -23.73
N PRO A 17 5.50 14.88 -22.44
CA PRO A 17 4.92 13.73 -21.75
C PRO A 17 3.39 13.92 -21.69
N ASP A 18 2.64 12.93 -22.18
CA ASP A 18 1.18 12.93 -22.17
C ASP A 18 0.69 12.73 -20.71
N PRO A 19 -0.04 13.68 -20.09
CA PRO A 19 -0.52 13.54 -18.72
C PRO A 19 -1.74 12.61 -18.58
N ARG A 20 -2.14 11.91 -19.65
CA ARG A 20 -3.40 11.14 -19.69
C ARG A 20 -3.28 9.65 -19.32
N THR A 21 -2.15 9.21 -18.78
CA THR A 21 -1.95 7.78 -18.43
C THR A 21 -1.83 7.49 -16.93
N TRP A 22 -2.01 8.48 -16.05
CA TRP A 22 -1.98 8.25 -14.60
C TRP A 22 -3.00 9.10 -13.84
N ALA A 23 -4.27 8.67 -13.84
CA ALA A 23 -5.21 8.88 -12.74
C ALA A 23 -6.52 8.12 -12.99
N SER A 24 -6.47 6.78 -12.96
CA SER A 24 -7.65 5.97 -12.63
C SER A 24 -7.96 6.16 -11.14
N ARG A 25 -8.40 7.36 -10.77
CA ARG A 25 -9.01 7.62 -9.46
C ARG A 25 -10.45 7.09 -9.54
N PRO A 26 -10.88 6.20 -8.63
CA PRO A 26 -12.28 5.86 -8.51
C PRO A 26 -13.07 7.13 -8.18
N THR A 27 -13.89 7.53 -9.14
CA THR A 27 -14.91 8.56 -9.01
C THR A 27 -15.87 8.10 -7.92
N THR A 28 -15.85 8.73 -6.75
CA THR A 28 -17.02 8.78 -5.88
C THR A 28 -18.23 9.13 -6.75
N PRO A 29 -19.32 8.36 -6.70
CA PRO A 29 -20.38 8.44 -7.70
C PRO A 29 -20.89 9.87 -7.80
N LEU A 30 -20.79 10.40 -9.01
CA LEU A 30 -21.40 11.66 -9.41
C LEU A 30 -22.87 11.61 -9.01
N ARG A 31 -23.21 12.41 -8.01
CA ARG A 31 -24.57 12.71 -7.57
C ARG A 31 -25.47 12.91 -8.81
N PRO A 32 -26.56 12.15 -8.97
CA PRO A 32 -27.51 12.43 -10.03
C PRO A 32 -28.07 13.85 -9.86
N PRO A 33 -28.09 14.71 -10.89
CA PRO A 33 -28.93 15.89 -10.88
C PRO A 33 -30.35 15.45 -11.25
N SER A 34 -31.22 15.22 -10.26
CA SER A 34 -32.64 14.99 -10.53
C SER A 34 -33.50 15.36 -9.32
N GLN A 35 -34.32 16.40 -9.54
CA GLN A 35 -35.62 16.66 -8.89
C GLN A 35 -35.63 17.36 -7.53
N SER A 36 -35.03 18.54 -7.45
CA SER A 36 -35.60 19.62 -6.62
C SER A 36 -36.76 20.29 -7.37
N SER A 37 -37.92 19.65 -7.43
CA SER A 37 -39.19 20.32 -7.76
C SER A 37 -40.36 19.56 -7.15
N CYS A 38 -40.70 19.89 -5.91
CA CYS A 38 -41.97 19.59 -5.26
C CYS A 38 -42.23 20.66 -4.18
N ARG A 39 -42.16 21.94 -4.56
CA ARG A 39 -42.55 23.08 -3.69
C ARG A 39 -43.86 23.72 -4.14
N GLY A 40 -44.71 22.99 -4.84
CA GLY A 40 -45.97 23.50 -5.37
C GLY A 40 -47.03 22.43 -5.52
N SER A 41 -47.59 21.95 -4.40
CA SER A 41 -49.01 21.53 -4.31
C SER A 41 -49.35 21.26 -2.84
N LEU A 42 -49.36 22.32 -2.04
CA LEU A 42 -50.24 22.38 -0.88
C LEU A 42 -51.57 22.88 -1.46
N HIS A 43 -52.70 22.28 -1.09
CA HIS A 43 -54.06 22.49 -1.62
C HIS A 43 -54.53 21.47 -2.67
N ALA A 44 -54.85 20.26 -2.20
CA ALA A 44 -56.03 19.55 -2.69
C ALA A 44 -56.68 18.84 -1.50
N THR A 45 -57.80 19.42 -1.05
CA THR A 45 -58.76 18.89 -0.10
C THR A 45 -59.41 17.60 -0.60
N GLY A 46 -59.50 16.59 0.27
CA GLY A 46 -60.45 15.49 0.17
C GLY A 46 -59.94 14.28 -0.62
N ASP A 47 -59.40 13.29 0.08
CA ASP A 47 -59.89 11.91 0.12
C ASP A 47 -58.94 11.09 1.01
N GLY A 48 -59.49 10.38 2.00
CA GLY A 48 -58.71 9.59 2.93
C GLY A 48 -58.07 8.41 2.21
N ASP A 49 -56.81 8.11 2.55
CA ASP A 49 -56.06 6.92 2.12
C ASP A 49 -55.24 7.00 0.81
N ALA A 50 -55.15 8.16 0.17
CA ALA A 50 -54.21 8.38 -0.93
C ALA A 50 -52.89 9.00 -0.44
N ALA A 51 -51.89 8.14 -0.25
CA ALA A 51 -50.45 8.47 -0.32
C ALA A 51 -49.96 9.62 0.58
N PHE A 52 -49.86 9.36 1.89
CA PHE A 52 -48.84 10.05 2.70
C PHE A 52 -47.47 9.76 2.05
N PRO A 53 -46.76 10.77 1.49
CA PRO A 53 -45.52 10.54 0.74
C PRO A 53 -44.41 9.89 1.58
N LEU A 54 -44.55 9.90 2.90
CA LEU A 54 -43.66 9.24 3.86
C LEU A 54 -43.80 7.71 3.91
N LYS A 55 -44.98 7.13 3.59
CA LYS A 55 -45.14 5.66 3.53
C LYS A 55 -44.27 5.03 2.44
N ARG A 56 -43.89 5.80 1.41
CA ARG A 56 -42.96 5.35 0.37
C ARG A 56 -41.51 5.25 0.85
N LEU A 57 -41.16 6.01 1.88
CA LEU A 57 -39.80 6.03 2.46
C LEU A 57 -39.61 4.97 3.54
N GLU A 58 -40.69 4.41 4.07
CA GLU A 58 -40.66 3.33 5.05
C GLU A 58 -39.77 2.13 4.64
N PRO A 59 -39.89 1.55 3.42
CA PRO A 59 -38.98 0.49 2.98
C PRO A 59 -37.53 0.98 2.79
N MET A 60 -37.34 2.24 2.36
CA MET A 60 -35.99 2.83 2.19
C MET A 60 -35.29 3.02 3.54
N PHE A 61 -36.02 3.36 4.60
CA PHE A 61 -35.48 3.46 5.95
C PHE A 61 -35.17 2.09 6.54
N ALA A 62 -35.97 1.06 6.22
CA ALA A 62 -35.69 -0.32 6.63
C ALA A 62 -34.41 -0.85 5.95
N GLU A 63 -34.25 -0.64 4.63
CA GLU A 63 -33.02 -1.02 3.92
C GLU A 63 -31.81 -0.22 4.42
N LEU A 64 -31.98 1.08 4.71
CA LEU A 64 -30.92 1.88 5.29
C LEU A 64 -30.52 1.38 6.69
N SER A 65 -31.49 1.00 7.53
CA SER A 65 -31.18 0.48 8.87
C SER A 65 -30.43 -0.85 8.80
N ASP A 66 -30.80 -1.74 7.88
CA ASP A 66 -30.05 -2.99 7.66
C ASP A 66 -28.63 -2.70 7.15
N ALA A 67 -28.49 -1.79 6.18
CA ALA A 67 -27.17 -1.38 5.70
C ALA A 67 -26.31 -0.71 6.79
N MET A 68 -26.92 0.01 7.73
CA MET A 68 -26.23 0.57 8.90
C MET A 68 -25.84 -0.51 9.91
N ALA A 69 -26.67 -1.53 10.11
CA ALA A 69 -26.35 -2.68 10.95
C ALA A 69 -25.19 -3.51 10.37
N ASP A 70 -25.18 -3.72 9.05
CA ASP A 70 -24.07 -4.36 8.34
C ASP A 70 -22.79 -3.53 8.46
N LEU A 71 -22.89 -2.20 8.36
CA LEU A 71 -21.76 -1.31 8.56
C LEU A 71 -21.22 -1.39 10.00
N GLU A 72 -22.10 -1.45 11.00
CA GLU A 72 -21.72 -1.61 12.41
C GLU A 72 -20.96 -2.91 12.64
N ALA A 73 -21.45 -4.04 12.10
CA ALA A 73 -20.77 -5.32 12.19
C ALA A 73 -19.35 -5.25 11.58
N ASN A 74 -19.21 -4.61 10.42
CA ASN A 74 -17.89 -4.38 9.80
C ASN A 74 -16.98 -3.50 10.67
N MET A 75 -17.51 -2.44 11.29
CA MET A 75 -16.74 -1.57 12.17
C MET A 75 -16.26 -2.31 13.44
N MET A 76 -17.09 -3.18 14.01
CA MET A 76 -16.68 -4.03 15.14
C MET A 76 -15.53 -4.96 14.77
N HIS A 77 -15.54 -5.56 13.57
CA HIS A 77 -14.43 -6.36 13.09
C HIS A 77 -13.14 -5.55 12.95
N PHE A 78 -13.22 -4.32 12.42
CA PHE A 78 -12.07 -3.43 12.35
C PHE A 78 -11.50 -3.09 13.73
N GLN A 79 -12.35 -2.86 14.73
CA GLN A 79 -11.91 -2.61 16.11
C GLN A 79 -11.13 -3.79 16.68
N LEU A 80 -11.60 -5.01 16.46
CA LEU A 80 -10.91 -6.22 16.92
C LEU A 80 -9.53 -6.34 16.25
N ILE A 81 -9.45 -6.07 14.95
CA ILE A 81 -8.18 -6.09 14.21
C ILE A 81 -7.22 -5.03 14.74
N ASP A 82 -7.68 -3.80 14.98
CA ASP A 82 -6.86 -2.72 15.52
C ASP A 82 -6.28 -3.09 16.89
N GLU A 83 -7.10 -3.63 17.79
CA GLU A 83 -6.64 -4.10 19.10
C GLU A 83 -5.58 -5.21 18.95
N SER A 84 -5.80 -6.15 18.04
CA SER A 84 -4.84 -7.24 17.79
C SER A 84 -3.50 -6.71 17.27
N LEU A 85 -3.51 -5.70 16.40
CA LEU A 85 -2.31 -5.10 15.82
C LEU A 85 -1.56 -4.27 16.86
N ALA A 86 -2.28 -3.51 17.69
CA ALA A 86 -1.68 -2.75 18.78
C ALA A 86 -0.99 -3.67 19.79
N ARG A 87 -1.65 -4.76 20.20
CA ARG A 87 -1.11 -5.75 21.14
C ARG A 87 0.06 -6.53 20.56
N PHE A 88 0.02 -6.83 19.26
CA PHE A 88 1.16 -7.40 18.53
C PHE A 88 2.33 -6.41 18.48
N GLY A 89 2.06 -5.14 18.14
CA GLY A 89 3.08 -4.10 18.05
C GLY A 89 3.82 -3.90 19.36
N GLU A 90 3.11 -3.88 20.49
CA GLU A 90 3.71 -3.82 21.83
C GLU A 90 4.59 -5.04 22.13
N SER A 91 4.11 -6.24 21.80
CA SER A 91 4.85 -7.49 22.00
C SER A 91 6.10 -7.56 21.10
N PHE A 92 6.00 -7.13 19.85
CA PHE A 92 7.10 -7.11 18.91
C PHE A 92 8.14 -6.04 19.26
N ALA A 93 7.70 -4.86 19.69
CA ALA A 93 8.59 -3.80 20.14
C ALA A 93 9.38 -4.22 21.40
N SER A 94 8.72 -4.86 22.38
CA SER A 94 9.41 -5.39 23.56
C SER A 94 10.39 -6.52 23.22
N PHE A 95 10.03 -7.40 22.28
CA PHE A 95 10.94 -8.41 21.73
C PHE A 95 12.19 -7.77 21.10
N LEU A 96 12.02 -6.81 20.19
CA LEU A 96 13.14 -6.10 19.56
C LEU A 96 13.97 -5.30 20.57
N TYR A 97 13.34 -4.72 21.59
CA TYR A 97 14.06 -4.04 22.67
C TYR A 97 14.95 -5.00 23.45
N GLY A 98 14.42 -6.17 23.84
CA GLY A 98 15.20 -7.22 24.47
C GLY A 98 16.35 -7.73 23.58
N LEU A 99 16.10 -7.88 22.28
CA LEU A 99 17.12 -8.25 21.30
C LEU A 99 18.20 -7.18 21.17
N ASN A 100 17.82 -5.90 21.13
CA ASN A 100 18.77 -4.79 21.10
C ASN A 100 19.62 -4.75 22.38
N MET A 101 19.00 -4.89 23.56
CA MET A 101 19.74 -4.95 24.82
C MET A 101 20.70 -6.14 24.85
N ASN A 102 20.28 -7.31 24.35
CA ASN A 102 21.16 -8.45 24.21
C ASN A 102 22.34 -8.16 23.26
N ALA A 103 22.06 -7.60 22.07
CA ALA A 103 23.08 -7.22 21.10
C ALA A 103 24.11 -6.20 21.62
N PHE A 104 23.73 -5.35 22.59
CA PHE A 104 24.67 -4.45 23.26
C PHE A 104 25.45 -5.10 24.41
N CYS A 105 24.88 -6.11 25.08
CA CYS A 105 25.45 -6.68 26.29
C CYS A 105 26.28 -7.94 26.07
N VAL A 106 26.23 -8.56 24.88
CA VAL A 106 27.04 -9.74 24.56
C VAL A 106 27.88 -9.52 23.30
N ASP A 107 29.19 -9.69 23.45
CA ASP A 107 30.11 -9.71 22.33
C ASP A 107 30.03 -11.07 21.63
N PHE A 108 29.72 -11.06 20.34
CA PHE A 108 29.75 -12.24 19.49
C PHE A 108 31.06 -12.25 18.70
N PRO A 109 32.11 -12.98 19.13
CA PRO A 109 33.40 -12.97 18.46
C PRO A 109 33.32 -13.52 17.02
N GLU A 110 32.37 -14.43 16.76
CA GLU A 110 32.10 -15.00 15.44
C GLU A 110 31.10 -14.16 14.62
N CYS A 111 30.76 -12.95 15.07
CA CYS A 111 29.84 -12.07 14.35
C CYS A 111 30.40 -11.75 12.96
N PRO A 112 29.57 -11.81 11.90
CA PRO A 112 30.02 -11.50 10.54
C PRO A 112 30.58 -10.08 10.44
N VAL A 113 31.91 -9.95 10.39
CA VAL A 113 32.56 -8.67 10.15
C VAL A 113 32.56 -8.34 8.65
N PRO A 114 32.58 -7.05 8.27
CA PRO A 114 32.68 -6.64 6.86
C PRO A 114 33.84 -7.28 6.08
N GLN A 115 34.90 -7.68 6.78
CA GLN A 115 36.03 -8.40 6.17
C GLN A 115 35.71 -9.87 5.86
N SER A 116 34.87 -10.55 6.65
CA SER A 116 34.44 -11.93 6.40
C SER A 116 33.65 -12.04 5.10
N PHE A 117 32.72 -11.11 4.85
CA PHE A 117 31.97 -11.05 3.59
C PHE A 117 32.84 -10.78 2.35
N ARG A 118 33.98 -10.09 2.52
CA ARG A 118 34.94 -9.88 1.44
C ARG A 118 35.73 -11.16 1.14
N ARG A 119 36.16 -11.89 2.18
CA ARG A 119 36.92 -13.14 2.03
C ARG A 119 36.09 -14.23 1.37
N ASP A 120 34.80 -14.33 1.73
CA ASP A 120 33.88 -15.31 1.14
C ASP A 120 33.62 -15.02 -0.35
N ARG A 121 33.48 -13.73 -0.70
CA ARG A 121 33.31 -13.29 -2.09
C ARG A 121 34.57 -13.45 -2.95
N GLN A 122 35.75 -13.41 -2.34
CA GLN A 122 37.02 -13.72 -3.00
C GLN A 122 37.15 -15.23 -3.26
N HIS A 123 36.82 -16.07 -2.27
CA HIS A 123 36.83 -17.53 -2.40
C HIS A 123 35.85 -18.04 -3.47
N LEU A 124 34.70 -17.36 -3.67
CA LEU A 124 33.76 -17.68 -4.75
C LEU A 124 34.26 -17.25 -6.15
N SER A 125 35.15 -16.25 -6.21
CA SER A 125 35.70 -15.74 -7.47
C SER A 125 37.00 -16.43 -7.93
N GLU A 126 37.65 -17.19 -7.04
CA GLU A 126 38.78 -18.03 -7.43
C GLU A 126 38.26 -19.40 -7.94
N PRO A 127 38.59 -19.80 -9.19
CA PRO A 127 38.30 -21.16 -9.62
C PRO A 127 39.10 -22.12 -8.74
N SER A 128 38.41 -23.05 -8.08
CA SER A 128 39.00 -24.08 -7.23
C SER A 128 40.14 -24.78 -7.96
N THR A 129 41.38 -24.39 -7.66
CA THR A 129 42.53 -25.23 -7.94
C THR A 129 42.62 -26.18 -6.76
N ASP A 130 42.00 -27.35 -6.96
CA ASP A 130 42.08 -28.51 -6.06
C ASP A 130 43.56 -28.86 -5.86
N GLN A 131 44.14 -28.40 -4.76
CA GLN A 131 45.43 -28.86 -4.27
C GLN A 131 45.17 -29.62 -2.97
N LYS A 132 44.90 -30.92 -3.12
CA LYS A 132 44.99 -31.91 -2.04
C LYS A 132 46.29 -31.67 -1.26
N PRO A 133 46.25 -31.38 0.05
CA PRO A 133 47.44 -31.53 0.87
C PRO A 133 47.69 -33.03 1.03
N GLY A 134 48.80 -33.50 0.45
CA GLY A 134 49.35 -34.81 0.73
C GLY A 134 49.53 -34.96 2.23
N HIS A 135 48.80 -35.90 2.81
CA HIS A 135 48.99 -36.33 4.18
C HIS A 135 50.24 -37.21 4.23
N ASP A 136 51.39 -36.58 4.37
CA ASP A 136 52.66 -37.27 4.53
C ASP A 136 52.89 -37.40 6.04
N GLY A 137 52.59 -38.59 6.56
CA GLY A 137 52.78 -38.93 7.97
C GLY A 137 54.26 -39.18 8.29
N GLU A 138 54.87 -38.27 9.05
CA GLU A 138 56.08 -38.40 9.87
C GLU A 138 56.35 -37.00 10.46
N ALA A 139 56.82 -36.72 11.66
CA ALA A 139 57.31 -37.45 12.83
C ALA A 139 57.20 -36.38 13.98
N THR A 140 56.89 -36.68 15.24
CA THR A 140 57.84 -37.08 16.28
C THR A 140 57.20 -36.63 17.60
N TYR A 141 57.08 -37.53 18.55
CA TYR A 141 56.67 -37.24 19.93
C TYR A 141 57.80 -36.55 20.70
N MET A 142 57.46 -35.51 21.46
CA MET A 142 58.13 -35.04 22.69
C MET A 142 57.07 -34.41 23.59
#